data_AF-M2BSQ7-F1
#
_entry.id   AF-M2BSQ7-F1
#
_cell.length_a   1.000
_cell.length_b   1.000
_cell.length_c   1.000
_cell.angle_alpha   90.00
_cell.angle_beta   90.00
_cell.angle_gamma   90.00
#
_symmetry.space_group_name_H-M   'P 1'
#
loop_
_entity.id
_entity.type
_entity.pdbx_description
1 polymer ?
#
loop_
_entity_poly.entity_id
_entity_poly.type
_entity_poly.pdbx_seq_one_letter_code
_entity_poly.pdbx_strand_id
1 'polypeptide(L)'
;MKYHFLVHKEENGFWAECIELSGCLTQAETAEELKSACFEALNLYLEEPQSSHIVFPLPQDITTCSKNILEIPVEPEIALAVLLRHNRSILNLTQKQVSEKLGMKNVYSYQRLEKKSNPSLQMIKKITSIFPAIKLEMLF
;
A
#
# COMPACT_ATOMS: atom_id res chain seq x y z
N MET A 1 -3.90 -1.04 7.21
CA MET A 1 -2.51 -0.62 6.86
C MET A 1 -2.52 0.89 6.89
N LYS A 2 -1.66 1.51 7.70
CA LYS A 2 -1.66 2.97 7.87
C LYS A 2 -0.28 3.53 7.62
N TYR A 3 -0.18 4.53 6.75
CA TYR A 3 1.06 5.28 6.50
C TYR A 3 1.05 6.59 7.28
N HIS A 4 2.23 7.14 7.51
CA HIS A 4 2.41 8.31 8.34
C HIS A 4 2.77 9.51 7.48
N PHE A 5 2.03 10.59 7.66
CA PHE A 5 2.28 11.86 6.99
C PHE A 5 2.77 12.88 8.00
N LEU A 6 3.93 13.49 7.75
CA LEU A 6 4.42 14.63 8.51
C LEU A 6 3.75 15.90 8.00
N VAL A 7 3.05 16.61 8.88
CA VAL A 7 2.32 17.84 8.57
C VAL A 7 3.19 19.06 8.85
N HIS A 8 3.19 19.97 7.88
CA HIS A 8 3.87 21.24 7.92
C HIS A 8 2.83 22.35 7.75
N LYS A 9 2.95 23.41 8.56
CA LYS A 9 2.05 24.57 8.52
C LYS A 9 2.74 25.71 7.79
N GLU A 10 2.04 26.34 6.86
CA GLU A 10 2.49 27.52 6.14
C GLU A 10 1.55 28.72 6.38
N GLU A 11 1.88 29.89 5.82
CA GLU A 11 1.12 31.13 6.04
C GLU A 11 -0.35 31.03 5.60
N ASN A 12 -0.61 30.32 4.50
CA ASN A 12 -1.94 30.20 3.87
C ASN A 12 -2.43 28.76 3.71
N GLY A 13 -1.98 27.83 4.55
CA GLY A 13 -2.45 26.45 4.49
C GLY A 13 -1.51 25.44 5.15
N PHE A 14 -1.62 24.21 4.69
CA PHE A 14 -0.87 23.07 5.19
C PHE A 14 -0.36 22.24 4.02
N TRP A 15 0.78 21.60 4.22
CA TRP A 15 1.21 20.51 3.36
C TRP A 15 1.67 19.34 4.21
N ALA A 16 1.71 18.17 3.59
CA ALA A 16 2.14 16.96 4.24
C ALA A 16 2.90 16.06 3.27
N GLU A 17 3.87 15.33 3.82
CA GLU A 17 4.65 14.31 3.09
C GLU A 17 4.60 12.98 3.82
N CYS A 18 4.51 11.89 3.04
CA CYS A 18 4.58 10.55 3.60
C CYS A 18 6.02 10.23 4.01
N ILE A 19 6.19 9.81 5.26
CA ILE A 19 7.49 9.49 5.85
C ILE A 19 8.10 8.27 5.15
N GLU A 20 7.28 7.27 4.83
CA GLU A 20 7.77 6.02 4.23
C GLU A 20 7.84 6.08 2.70
N LEU A 21 7.05 6.95 2.04
CA LEU A 21 6.92 6.98 0.59
C LEU A 21 7.49 8.29 0.02
N SER A 22 8.78 8.26 -0.32
CA SER A 22 9.46 9.39 -0.97
C SER A 22 8.71 9.88 -2.20
N GLY A 23 8.33 11.15 -2.21
CA GLY A 23 7.60 11.77 -3.32
C GLY A 23 6.06 11.69 -3.22
N CYS A 24 5.52 11.06 -2.17
CA CYS A 24 4.10 11.13 -1.84
C CYS A 24 3.85 12.33 -0.92
N LEU A 25 3.41 13.44 -1.50
CA LEU A 25 3.13 14.70 -0.80
C LEU A 25 1.84 15.34 -1.30
N THR A 26 1.24 16.20 -0.49
CA THR A 26 0.01 16.91 -0.82
C THR A 26 -0.12 18.20 -0.01
N GLN A 27 -1.08 19.05 -0.38
CA GLN A 27 -1.35 20.31 0.29
C GLN A 27 -2.86 20.60 0.33
N ALA A 28 -3.27 21.40 1.31
CA ALA A 28 -4.66 21.87 1.46
C ALA A 28 -4.71 23.19 2.24
N GLU A 29 -5.83 23.90 2.12
CA GLU A 29 -6.05 25.17 2.84
C GLU A 29 -6.41 24.93 4.31
N THR A 30 -7.13 23.84 4.60
CA THR A 30 -7.58 23.47 5.94
C THR A 30 -7.02 22.12 6.41
N ALA A 31 -6.99 21.90 7.73
CA ALA A 31 -6.51 20.65 8.31
C ALA A 31 -7.43 19.46 7.98
N GLU A 32 -8.74 19.70 7.90
CA GLU A 32 -9.72 18.69 7.50
C GLU A 32 -9.51 18.25 6.05
N GLU A 33 -9.34 19.19 5.12
CA GLU A 33 -9.07 18.91 3.72
C GLU A 33 -7.73 18.21 3.53
N LEU A 34 -6.71 18.58 4.31
CA LEU A 34 -5.39 17.95 4.25
C LEU A 34 -5.48 16.45 4.48
N LYS A 35 -6.28 16.00 5.44
CA LYS A 35 -6.46 14.57 5.71
C LYS A 35 -7.06 13.83 4.52
N SER A 36 -8.06 14.41 3.87
CA SER A 36 -8.68 13.84 2.65
C SER A 36 -7.68 13.82 1.49
N ALA A 37 -6.94 14.92 1.30
CA ALA A 37 -5.91 15.02 0.27
C ALA A 37 -4.78 14.00 0.49
N CYS A 38 -4.37 13.74 1.74
CA CYS A 38 -3.38 12.71 2.06
C CYS A 38 -3.92 11.31 1.76
N PHE A 39 -5.20 11.04 2.06
CA PHE A 39 -5.83 9.76 1.73
C PHE A 39 -5.85 9.52 0.22
N GLU A 40 -6.24 10.51 -0.58
CA GLU A 40 -6.25 10.41 -2.04
C GLU A 40 -4.82 10.22 -2.59
N ALA A 41 -3.88 11.07 -2.17
CA ALA A 41 -2.49 11.00 -2.61
C ALA A 41 -1.85 9.65 -2.27
N LEU A 42 -2.09 9.11 -1.07
CA LEU A 42 -1.57 7.81 -0.64
C LEU A 42 -2.09 6.67 -1.50
N ASN A 43 -3.41 6.60 -1.70
CA ASN A 43 -4.01 5.51 -2.46
C ASN A 43 -3.60 5.57 -3.93
N LEU A 44 -3.59 6.76 -4.54
CA LEU A 44 -3.12 6.96 -5.90
C LEU A 44 -1.65 6.53 -6.07
N TYR A 45 -0.79 6.93 -5.13
CA TYR A 45 0.63 6.59 -5.16
C TYR A 45 0.88 5.07 -5.09
N LEU A 46 0.11 4.35 -4.26
CA LEU A 46 0.26 2.90 -4.06
C LEU A 46 -0.42 2.05 -5.15
N GLU A 47 -1.44 2.58 -5.81
CA GLU A 47 -2.21 1.89 -6.85
C GLU A 47 -1.40 1.70 -8.15
N GLU A 48 -0.61 2.69 -8.52
CA GLU A 48 0.10 2.73 -9.81
C GLU A 48 1.64 2.72 -9.67
N PRO A 49 2.26 1.58 -9.30
CA PRO A 49 3.71 1.47 -9.37
C PRO A 49 4.19 1.57 -10.83
N GLN A 50 5.25 2.34 -11.07
CA GLN A 50 5.80 2.53 -12.43
C GLN A 50 6.28 1.21 -13.08
N SER A 51 6.64 0.20 -12.27
CA SER A 51 6.96 -1.14 -12.75
C SER A 51 6.68 -2.21 -11.70
N SER A 52 6.56 -3.47 -12.13
CA SER A 52 6.38 -4.64 -11.24
C SER A 52 7.59 -4.96 -10.36
N HIS A 53 8.73 -4.31 -10.60
CA HIS A 53 9.95 -4.40 -9.81
C HIS A 53 9.96 -3.40 -8.65
N ILE A 54 9.10 -2.39 -8.68
CA ILE A 54 8.98 -1.43 -7.58
C ILE A 54 8.22 -2.09 -6.44
N VAL A 55 8.85 -2.10 -5.28
CA VAL A 55 8.28 -2.59 -4.03
C VAL A 55 8.26 -1.41 -3.08
N PHE A 56 7.05 -0.98 -2.72
CA PHE A 56 6.89 0.07 -1.74
C PHE A 56 7.27 -0.44 -0.34
N PRO A 57 7.98 0.37 0.46
CA PRO A 57 8.24 0.03 1.85
C PRO A 57 6.92 -0.06 2.61
N LEU A 58 6.78 -1.05 3.48
CA LEU A 58 5.64 -1.14 4.39
C LEU A 58 5.71 -0.03 5.45
N PRO A 59 4.56 0.41 6.00
CA PRO A 59 4.55 1.43 7.04
C PRO A 59 5.32 0.94 8.28
N GLN A 60 5.99 1.88 8.95
CA GLN A 60 6.78 1.59 10.14
C GLN A 60 5.89 1.66 11.39
N ASP A 61 6.24 0.92 12.43
CA ASP A 61 5.62 1.08 13.75
C ASP A 61 6.14 2.37 14.40
N ILE A 62 5.62 3.52 13.96
CA ILE A 62 5.94 4.83 14.54
C ILE A 62 5.14 4.98 15.83
N THR A 63 5.58 4.28 16.86
CA THR A 63 5.10 4.48 18.22
C THR A 63 5.61 5.83 18.71
N THR A 64 4.75 6.86 18.67
CA THR A 64 4.90 8.13 19.42
C THR A 64 6.19 8.93 19.17
N CYS A 65 6.15 10.05 18.44
CA CYS A 65 7.19 11.10 18.64
C CYS A 65 6.86 12.55 18.20
N SER A 66 5.84 12.86 17.41
CA SER A 66 5.55 14.27 17.10
C SER A 66 4.06 14.59 16.96
N LYS A 67 3.67 15.78 17.43
CA LYS A 67 2.29 16.28 17.40
C LYS A 67 1.74 16.51 15.98
N ASN A 68 2.58 16.38 14.96
CA ASN A 68 2.28 16.74 13.58
C ASN A 68 2.24 15.53 12.64
N ILE A 69 2.04 14.31 13.16
CA ILE A 69 1.91 13.12 12.31
C ILE A 69 0.43 12.77 12.13
N LEU A 70 0.02 12.61 10.87
CA LEU A 70 -1.28 12.06 10.50
C LEU A 70 -1.13 10.60 10.09
N GLU A 71 -1.91 9.72 10.72
CA GLU A 71 -2.08 8.34 10.27
C GLU A 71 -3.18 8.27 9.20
N ILE A 72 -2.81 7.79 8.02
CA ILE A 72 -3.71 7.68 6.87
C ILE A 72 -3.87 6.21 6.49
N PRO A 73 -5.09 5.65 6.52
CA PRO A 73 -5.33 4.28 6.10
C PRO A 73 -5.25 4.13 4.59
N VAL A 74 -4.82 2.95 4.14
CA VAL A 74 -4.86 2.52 2.73
C VAL A 74 -6.14 1.73 2.49
N GLU A 75 -6.75 1.88 1.32
CA GLU A 75 -7.87 1.04 0.89
C GLU A 75 -7.49 -0.45 0.92
N PRO A 76 -8.35 -1.35 1.43
CA PRO A 76 -8.01 -2.77 1.57
C PRO A 76 -7.58 -3.44 0.25
N GLU A 77 -8.20 -3.07 -0.87
CA GLU A 77 -7.89 -3.59 -2.20
C GLU A 77 -6.48 -3.22 -2.66
N ILE A 78 -6.04 -2.01 -2.35
CA ILE A 78 -4.69 -1.51 -2.67
C ILE A 78 -3.68 -2.07 -1.67
N ALA A 79 -4.02 -2.11 -0.38
CA ALA A 79 -3.19 -2.68 0.67
C ALA A 79 -2.83 -4.15 0.38
N LEU A 80 -3.80 -4.94 -0.09
CA LEU A 80 -3.56 -6.33 -0.51
C LEU A 80 -2.52 -6.40 -1.64
N ALA A 81 -2.67 -5.55 -2.67
CA ALA A 81 -1.74 -5.51 -3.78
C ALA A 81 -0.30 -5.18 -3.33
N VAL A 82 -0.14 -4.21 -2.43
CA VAL A 82 1.15 -3.84 -1.83
C VAL A 82 1.76 -5.03 -1.08
N LEU A 83 0.97 -5.70 -0.23
CA LEU A 83 1.41 -6.86 0.54
C LEU A 83 1.86 -8.01 -0.37
N LEU A 84 1.14 -8.27 -1.45
CA LEU A 84 1.49 -9.31 -2.43
C LEU A 84 2.84 -9.01 -3.10
N ARG A 85 3.05 -7.78 -3.58
CA ARG A 85 4.32 -7.37 -4.20
C ARG A 85 5.49 -7.48 -3.21
N HIS A 86 5.28 -7.03 -1.98
CA HIS A 86 6.29 -7.09 -0.92
C HIS A 86 6.68 -8.54 -0.58
N ASN A 87 5.70 -9.42 -0.32
CA ASN A 87 5.95 -10.83 -0.01
C ASN A 87 6.56 -11.58 -1.20
N ARG A 88 6.12 -11.28 -2.43
CA ARG A 88 6.73 -11.83 -3.64
C ARG A 88 8.21 -11.45 -3.74
N SER A 89 8.54 -10.19 -3.44
CA SER A 89 9.92 -9.71 -3.47
C SER A 89 10.79 -10.36 -2.39
N ILE A 90 10.29 -10.50 -1.16
CA ILE A 90 11.01 -11.20 -0.07
C ILE A 90 11.37 -12.64 -0.47
N LEU A 91 10.44 -13.34 -1.11
CA LEU A 91 10.64 -14.72 -1.56
C LEU A 91 11.40 -14.82 -2.90
N ASN A 92 11.80 -13.69 -3.49
CA ASN A 92 12.46 -13.61 -4.81
C ASN A 92 11.69 -14.35 -5.92
N LEU A 93 10.35 -14.28 -5.89
CA LEU A 93 9.49 -14.94 -6.87
C LEU A 93 9.11 -13.98 -8.01
N THR A 94 9.02 -14.52 -9.22
CA THR A 94 8.44 -13.83 -10.36
C THR A 94 6.91 -13.94 -10.36
N GLN A 95 6.23 -13.00 -11.03
CA GLN A 95 4.78 -13.07 -11.22
C GLN A 95 4.33 -14.39 -11.88
N LYS A 96 5.14 -14.89 -12.81
CA LYS A 96 4.89 -16.17 -13.48
C LYS A 96 4.92 -17.34 -12.49
N GLN A 97 5.97 -17.44 -11.68
CA GLN A 97 6.09 -18.52 -10.69
C GLN A 97 4.96 -18.52 -9.67
N VAL A 98 4.53 -17.34 -9.20
CA VAL A 98 3.39 -17.26 -8.27
C VAL A 98 2.10 -17.67 -8.96
N SER A 99 1.89 -17.24 -10.21
CA SER A 99 0.70 -17.64 -10.99
C SER A 99 0.61 -19.17 -11.17
N GLU A 100 1.74 -19.83 -11.44
CA GLU A 100 1.83 -21.28 -11.58
C GLU A 100 1.56 -21.99 -10.24
N LYS A 101 2.13 -21.49 -9.14
CA LYS A 101 1.86 -22.01 -7.78
C LYS A 101 0.40 -21.86 -7.36
N LEU A 102 -0.29 -20.81 -7.82
CA LEU A 102 -1.72 -20.60 -7.59
C LEU A 102 -2.62 -21.46 -8.51
N GLY A 103 -2.03 -22.18 -9.46
CA GLY A 103 -2.76 -22.94 -10.48
C GLY A 103 -3.50 -22.07 -11.49
N MET A 104 -3.00 -20.85 -11.74
CA MET A 104 -3.59 -19.94 -12.72
C MET A 104 -3.13 -20.29 -14.14
N LYS A 105 -4.05 -20.19 -15.10
CA LYS A 105 -3.75 -20.46 -16.52
C LYS A 105 -2.91 -19.37 -17.20
N ASN A 106 -2.88 -18.16 -16.63
CA ASN A 106 -2.22 -16.99 -17.21
C ASN A 106 -1.62 -16.11 -16.11
N VAL A 107 -0.42 -15.60 -16.35
CA VAL A 107 0.29 -14.61 -15.52
C VAL A 107 -0.54 -13.34 -15.31
N TYR A 108 -1.31 -12.91 -16.30
CA TYR A 108 -2.18 -11.73 -16.22
C TYR A 108 -3.19 -11.82 -15.07
N SER A 109 -3.69 -13.03 -14.77
CA SER A 109 -4.61 -13.25 -13.65
C SER A 109 -3.97 -12.89 -12.32
N TYR A 110 -2.68 -13.18 -12.15
CA TYR A 110 -1.91 -12.81 -10.96
C TYR A 110 -1.53 -11.33 -10.99
N GLN A 111 -1.17 -10.77 -12.15
CA GLN A 111 -0.87 -9.34 -12.29
C GLN A 111 -2.04 -8.46 -11.84
N ARG A 112 -3.29 -8.88 -12.08
CA ARG A 112 -4.46 -8.17 -11.57
C ARG A 112 -4.57 -8.19 -10.05
N LEU A 113 -4.07 -9.23 -9.38
CA LEU A 113 -4.05 -9.29 -7.91
C LEU A 113 -2.99 -8.35 -7.32
N GLU A 114 -1.89 -8.12 -8.04
CA GLU A 114 -0.90 -7.10 -7.68
C GLU A 114 -1.30 -5.69 -8.10
N LYS A 115 -2.58 -5.46 -8.39
CA LYS A 115 -3.22 -4.15 -8.59
C LYS A 115 -4.47 -4.08 -7.70
N LYS A 116 -5.11 -2.92 -7.65
CA LYS A 116 -6.41 -2.77 -6.97
C LYS A 116 -7.37 -3.87 -7.42
N SER A 117 -7.74 -4.73 -6.47
CA SER A 117 -8.56 -5.91 -6.74
C SER A 117 -9.31 -6.38 -5.50
N ASN A 118 -10.44 -7.02 -5.74
CA ASN A 118 -11.28 -7.63 -4.71
C ASN A 118 -11.40 -9.15 -4.94
N PRO A 119 -10.38 -9.94 -4.56
CA PRO A 119 -10.38 -11.37 -4.75
C PRO A 119 -11.34 -12.09 -3.79
N SER A 120 -11.83 -13.27 -4.22
CA SER A 120 -12.69 -14.09 -3.37
C SER A 120 -11.94 -14.67 -2.17
N LEU A 121 -12.67 -15.01 -1.10
CA LEU A 121 -12.11 -15.67 0.09
C LEU A 121 -11.34 -16.95 -0.24
N GLN A 122 -11.80 -17.71 -1.25
CA GLN A 122 -11.09 -18.90 -1.74
C GLN A 122 -9.72 -18.55 -2.33
N MET A 123 -9.62 -17.43 -3.05
CA MET A 123 -8.35 -16.95 -3.58
C MET A 123 -7.44 -16.46 -2.44
N ILE A 124 -7.97 -15.72 -1.46
CA ILE A 124 -7.21 -15.29 -0.28
C ILE A 124 -6.62 -16.50 0.45
N LYS A 125 -7.40 -17.57 0.64
CA LYS A 125 -6.91 -18.83 1.22
C LYS A 125 -5.76 -19.47 0.43
N LYS A 126 -5.80 -19.41 -0.91
CA LYS A 126 -4.71 -19.90 -1.75
C LYS A 126 -3.47 -19.01 -1.63
N ILE A 127 -3.66 -17.69 -1.63
CA ILE A 127 -2.57 -16.72 -1.45
C ILE A 127 -1.84 -16.98 -0.13
N THR A 128 -2.56 -17.16 0.98
CA THR A 128 -1.93 -17.38 2.31
C THR A 128 -1.18 -18.71 2.39
N SER A 129 -1.55 -19.72 1.58
CA SER A 129 -0.76 -20.96 1.48
C SER A 129 0.60 -20.78 0.80
N ILE A 130 0.74 -19.79 -0.08
CA ILE A 130 2.01 -19.48 -0.78
C ILE A 130 2.83 -18.46 0.02
N PHE A 131 2.14 -17.50 0.65
CA PHE A 131 2.74 -16.43 1.45
C PHE A 131 2.35 -16.60 2.92
N PRO A 132 2.94 -17.55 3.66
CA PRO A 132 2.56 -17.81 5.05
C PRO A 132 2.87 -16.62 6.00
N ALA A 133 3.79 -15.75 5.62
CA ALA A 133 4.15 -14.55 6.38
C ALA A 133 3.26 -13.32 6.06
N ILE A 134 2.24 -13.47 5.19
CA ILE A 134 1.37 -12.35 4.84
C ILE A 134 0.50 -11.95 6.04
N LYS A 135 0.63 -10.70 6.47
CA LYS A 135 -0.12 -10.13 7.59
C LYS A 135 -1.44 -9.54 7.10
N LEU A 136 -2.49 -10.36 6.97
CA LEU A 136 -3.80 -9.91 6.50
C LEU A 136 -4.50 -8.96 7.48
N GLU A 137 -4.11 -8.96 8.75
CA GLU A 137 -4.52 -7.96 9.74
C GLU A 137 -4.23 -6.53 9.28
N MET A 138 -3.25 -6.33 8.39
CA MET A 138 -2.96 -5.04 7.78
C MET A 138 -4.03 -4.59 6.76
N LEU A 139 -5.06 -5.37 6.46
CA LEU A 139 -6.16 -4.94 5.58
C LEU A 139 -7.29 -4.22 6.33
N PHE A 140 -7.31 -4.33 7.66
CA PHE A 140 -8.35 -3.81 8.54
C PHE A 140 -7.86 -2.57 9.32
#